data_AF-A0A9P5ZWS4-F1
#
_entry.id   AF-A0A9P5ZWS4-F1
#
_cell.length_a   1.000
_cell.length_b   1.000
_cell.length_c   1.000
_cell.angle_alpha   90.00
_cell.angle_beta   90.00
_cell.angle_gamma   90.00
#
_symmetry.space_group_name_H-M   'P 1'
#
loop_
_entity.id
_entity.type
_entity.pdbx_description
1 polymer ?
#
loop_
_entity_poly.entity_id
_entity_poly.type
_entity_poly.pdbx_seq_one_letter_code
_entity_poly.pdbx_strand_id
1 'polypeptide(L)'
;MIALPKSKVRNIGVSNFTIEHIKALISATGVVPTVNQIEAHPLLPQDELVAFCNENGIKITAYSPLGNNFVQEIARKLGATPAQVLIAWGVYRGYIVIPKSVQEERIISNFKQIELSKEDYEAVSAVGKDNHTRFNIPYTYKPKWDINVFDEPIEKQATNTVKIN
;
A
#
# COMPACT_ATOMS: atom_id res chain seq x y z
N MET A 1 4.15 -26.06 -1.37
CA MET A 1 4.78 -25.27 -0.28
C MET A 1 6.28 -25.26 -0.48
N ILE A 2 6.90 -24.09 -0.60
CA ILE A 2 8.36 -23.97 -0.68
C ILE A 2 8.94 -24.50 0.65
N ALA A 3 9.91 -25.42 0.56
CA ALA A 3 10.55 -26.09 1.70
C ALA A 3 11.47 -25.14 2.48
N LEU A 4 10.92 -24.09 3.08
CA LEU A 4 11.67 -23.17 3.94
C LEU A 4 11.69 -23.69 5.38
N PRO A 5 12.87 -23.74 6.04
CA PRO A 5 12.95 -24.11 7.45
C PRO A 5 12.12 -23.16 8.31
N LYS A 6 11.11 -23.69 9.02
CA LYS A 6 10.23 -22.89 9.90
C LYS A 6 10.97 -22.24 11.07
N SER A 7 12.16 -22.72 11.41
CA SER A 7 13.07 -22.10 12.37
C SER A 7 13.63 -20.75 11.91
N LYS A 8 13.67 -20.49 10.59
CA LYS A 8 14.14 -19.23 10.03
C LYS A 8 13.01 -18.27 9.69
N VAL A 9 11.93 -18.81 9.12
CA VAL A 9 10.82 -18.01 8.58
C VAL A 9 9.49 -18.69 8.86
N ARG A 10 8.57 -17.96 9.52
CA ARG A 10 7.21 -18.47 9.80
C ARG A 10 6.30 -18.33 8.58
N ASN A 11 6.33 -17.15 7.95
CA ASN A 11 5.49 -16.75 6.82
C ASN A 11 6.33 -16.04 5.74
N ILE A 12 5.92 -16.18 4.48
CA ILE A 12 6.52 -15.47 3.35
C ILE A 12 5.46 -14.65 2.62
N GLY A 13 5.88 -13.54 2.06
CA GLY A 13 5.04 -12.67 1.25
C GLY A 13 5.88 -11.94 0.21
N VAL A 14 5.25 -10.99 -0.46
CA VAL A 14 5.86 -10.17 -1.50
C VAL A 14 5.66 -8.69 -1.21
N SER A 15 6.31 -7.84 -1.98
CA SER A 15 6.13 -6.39 -1.93
C SER A 15 6.23 -5.81 -3.33
N ASN A 16 5.39 -4.81 -3.63
CA ASN A 16 5.30 -4.15 -4.94
C ASN A 16 4.85 -5.08 -6.09
N PHE A 17 4.05 -6.11 -5.77
CA PHE A 17 3.53 -7.02 -6.79
C PHE A 17 2.16 -6.53 -7.30
N THR A 18 1.98 -6.50 -8.63
CA THR A 18 0.69 -6.33 -9.29
C THR A 18 -0.10 -7.65 -9.28
N ILE A 19 -1.34 -7.64 -9.77
CA ILE A 19 -2.16 -8.86 -9.88
C ILE A 19 -1.46 -9.91 -10.75
N GLU A 20 -0.87 -9.47 -11.85
CA GLU A 20 -0.14 -10.27 -12.83
C GLU A 20 1.09 -10.91 -12.20
N HIS A 21 1.87 -10.13 -11.42
CA HIS A 21 3.02 -10.66 -10.69
C HIS A 21 2.62 -11.74 -9.68
N ILE A 22 1.51 -11.55 -8.96
CA ILE A 22 1.01 -12.53 -7.98
C ILE A 22 0.52 -13.80 -8.70
N LYS A 23 -0.25 -13.66 -9.79
CA LYS A 23 -0.73 -14.80 -10.58
C LYS A 23 0.43 -15.63 -11.12
N ALA A 24 1.47 -14.98 -11.64
CA ALA A 24 2.66 -15.65 -12.15
C ALA A 24 3.44 -16.37 -11.05
N LEU A 25 3.62 -15.74 -9.89
CA LEU A 25 4.22 -16.36 -8.72
C LEU A 25 3.47 -17.63 -8.29
N ILE A 26 2.14 -17.55 -8.20
CA ILE A 26 1.30 -18.69 -7.81
C ILE A 26 1.41 -19.79 -8.88
N SER A 27 1.33 -19.45 -10.17
CA SER A 27 1.47 -20.40 -11.27
C SER A 27 2.81 -21.13 -11.23
N ALA A 28 3.91 -20.41 -11.04
CA ALA A 28 5.26 -20.96 -11.05
C ALA A 28 5.61 -21.79 -9.81
N THR A 29 5.01 -21.47 -8.65
CA THR A 29 5.45 -22.04 -7.35
C THR A 29 4.39 -22.85 -6.61
N GLY A 30 3.11 -22.70 -6.99
CA GLY A 30 1.97 -23.22 -6.24
C GLY A 30 1.81 -22.61 -4.84
N VAL A 31 2.44 -21.47 -4.54
CA VAL A 31 2.39 -20.82 -3.23
C VAL A 31 1.70 -19.47 -3.31
N VAL A 32 0.67 -19.31 -2.49
CA VAL A 32 0.01 -18.02 -2.26
C VAL A 32 0.81 -17.23 -1.21
N PRO A 33 1.25 -15.99 -1.50
CA PRO A 33 1.95 -15.18 -0.52
C PRO A 33 1.01 -14.76 0.61
N THR A 34 1.50 -14.76 1.85
CA THR A 34 0.65 -14.37 3.00
C THR A 34 0.31 -12.88 3.01
N VAL A 35 1.23 -12.06 2.46
CA VAL A 35 1.09 -10.61 2.38
C VAL A 35 1.58 -10.10 1.02
N ASN A 36 1.00 -8.98 0.59
CA ASN A 36 1.59 -8.09 -0.41
C ASN A 36 1.77 -6.70 0.23
N GLN A 37 3.01 -6.28 0.43
CA GLN A 37 3.32 -4.96 0.96
C GLN A 37 3.43 -3.94 -0.18
N ILE A 38 2.53 -2.96 -0.24
CA ILE A 38 2.41 -2.00 -1.35
C ILE A 38 2.30 -0.56 -0.85
N GLU A 39 2.61 0.41 -1.71
CA GLU A 39 2.28 1.82 -1.46
C GLU A 39 0.77 1.91 -1.43
N ALA A 40 0.17 2.38 -0.33
CA ALA A 40 -1.28 2.51 -0.26
C ALA A 40 -1.67 3.65 0.67
N HIS A 41 -2.44 4.57 0.12
CA HIS A 41 -2.98 5.77 0.77
C HIS A 41 -4.14 6.28 -0.10
N PRO A 42 -4.95 7.26 0.35
CA PRO A 42 -6.12 7.68 -0.42
C PRO A 42 -5.85 8.12 -1.86
N LEU A 43 -4.68 8.71 -2.18
CA LEU A 43 -4.29 9.03 -3.58
C LEU A 43 -3.89 7.81 -4.44
N LEU A 44 -3.78 6.63 -3.84
CA LEU A 44 -3.39 5.39 -4.51
C LEU A 44 -4.13 4.19 -3.88
N PRO A 45 -5.46 4.14 -4.02
CA PRO A 45 -6.29 3.18 -3.30
C PRO A 45 -6.13 1.73 -3.81
N GLN A 46 -5.85 1.56 -5.11
CA GLN A 46 -5.60 0.26 -5.78
C GLN A 46 -6.71 -0.77 -5.54
N ASP A 47 -7.97 -0.35 -5.73
CA ASP A 47 -9.17 -1.13 -5.37
C ASP A 47 -9.19 -2.54 -6.00
N GLU A 48 -8.79 -2.68 -7.27
CA GLU A 48 -8.75 -3.98 -7.96
C GLU A 48 -7.71 -4.94 -7.35
N LEU A 49 -6.49 -4.46 -7.08
CA LEU A 49 -5.44 -5.26 -6.45
C LEU A 49 -5.84 -5.68 -5.02
N VAL A 50 -6.51 -4.78 -4.30
CA VAL A 50 -6.98 -5.02 -2.93
C VAL A 50 -8.08 -6.08 -2.92
N ALA A 51 -9.05 -5.97 -3.82
CA ALA A 51 -10.11 -6.96 -3.98
C ALA A 51 -9.51 -8.33 -4.32
N PHE A 52 -8.62 -8.39 -5.31
CA PHE A 52 -7.92 -9.62 -5.70
C PHE A 52 -7.14 -10.24 -4.52
N CYS A 53 -6.38 -9.43 -3.77
CA CYS A 53 -5.63 -9.92 -2.61
C CYS A 53 -6.57 -10.48 -1.54
N ASN A 54 -7.67 -9.77 -1.23
CA ASN A 54 -8.64 -10.21 -0.23
C ASN A 54 -9.31 -11.54 -0.62
N GLU A 55 -9.75 -11.67 -1.87
CA GLU A 55 -10.37 -12.90 -2.41
C GLU A 55 -9.42 -14.11 -2.33
N ASN A 56 -8.10 -13.87 -2.45
CA ASN A 56 -7.08 -14.92 -2.40
C ASN A 56 -6.47 -15.10 -1.00
N GLY A 57 -7.00 -14.45 0.03
CA GLY A 57 -6.49 -14.56 1.40
C GLY A 57 -5.13 -13.89 1.64
N ILE A 58 -4.69 -13.02 0.74
CA ILE A 58 -3.44 -12.25 0.80
C ILE A 58 -3.71 -10.94 1.55
N LYS A 59 -3.00 -10.68 2.66
CA LYS A 59 -3.16 -9.42 3.39
C LYS A 59 -2.37 -8.29 2.76
N ILE A 60 -2.96 -7.10 2.69
CA ILE A 60 -2.23 -5.89 2.29
C ILE A 60 -1.51 -5.30 3.49
N THR A 61 -0.21 -5.00 3.30
CA THR A 61 0.54 -4.14 4.21
C THR A 61 0.84 -2.81 3.52
N ALA A 62 0.24 -1.72 3.99
CA ALA A 62 0.35 -0.40 3.39
C ALA A 62 1.61 0.33 3.86
N TYR A 63 2.59 0.51 2.96
CA TYR A 63 3.73 1.41 3.17
C TYR A 63 3.43 2.81 2.63
N SER A 64 4.21 3.80 3.09
CA SER A 64 3.98 5.23 2.86
C SER A 64 2.53 5.67 3.13
N PRO A 65 1.86 5.17 4.19
CA PRO A 65 0.41 5.34 4.33
C PRO A 65 -0.02 6.78 4.57
N LEU A 66 0.92 7.64 4.96
CA LEU A 66 0.66 9.06 5.22
C LEU A 66 0.75 9.93 3.95
N GLY A 67 1.24 9.36 2.83
CA GLY A 67 1.47 10.08 1.58
C GLY A 67 2.13 11.44 1.80
N ASN A 68 1.47 12.49 1.33
CA ASN A 68 1.88 13.89 1.54
C ASN A 68 0.92 14.69 2.44
N ASN A 69 0.29 14.05 3.45
CA ASN A 69 -0.63 14.67 4.41
C ASN A 69 -1.64 15.64 3.76
N PHE A 70 -2.66 15.14 3.06
CA PHE A 70 -3.59 15.97 2.27
C PHE A 70 -5.01 16.05 2.87
N VAL A 71 -5.17 15.66 4.14
CA VAL A 71 -6.47 15.53 4.82
C VAL A 71 -6.62 16.49 6.00
N GLN A 72 -5.96 17.65 5.98
CA GLN A 72 -5.92 18.62 7.08
C GLN A 72 -7.32 19.07 7.51
N GLU A 73 -8.21 19.33 6.55
CA GLU A 73 -9.57 19.79 6.83
C GLU A 73 -10.37 18.72 7.59
N ILE A 74 -10.33 17.49 7.09
CA ILE A 74 -11.02 16.34 7.70
C ILE A 74 -10.46 16.06 9.10
N ALA A 75 -9.13 16.09 9.24
CA ALA A 75 -8.46 15.92 10.52
C ALA A 75 -8.90 16.98 11.55
N ARG A 76 -9.03 18.25 11.14
CA ARG A 76 -9.52 19.33 12.01
C ARG A 76 -10.96 19.10 12.46
N LYS A 77 -11.85 18.70 11.54
CA LYS A 77 -13.25 18.35 11.85
C LYS A 77 -13.32 17.23 12.90
N LEU A 78 -12.43 16.25 12.81
CA LEU A 78 -12.39 15.08 13.69
C LEU A 78 -11.59 15.30 14.98
N GLY A 79 -11.02 16.49 15.20
CA GLY A 79 -10.15 16.74 16.36
C GLY A 79 -8.91 15.84 16.40
N ALA A 80 -8.46 15.37 15.24
CA ALA A 80 -7.38 14.41 15.09
C ALA A 80 -6.22 15.00 14.27
N THR A 81 -5.07 14.30 14.28
CA THR A 81 -3.97 14.62 13.37
C THR A 81 -4.22 14.00 11.98
N PRO A 82 -3.69 14.59 10.90
CA PRO A 82 -3.78 14.00 9.57
C PRO A 82 -3.25 12.56 9.52
N ALA A 83 -2.21 12.25 10.29
CA ALA A 83 -1.65 10.91 10.37
C ALA A 83 -2.66 9.90 10.93
N GLN A 84 -3.37 10.24 12.01
CA GLN A 84 -4.40 9.37 12.59
C GLN A 84 -5.55 9.11 11.62
N VAL A 85 -5.99 10.12 10.87
CA VAL A 85 -7.03 9.97 9.83
C VAL A 85 -6.58 9.00 8.74
N LEU A 86 -5.34 9.14 8.24
CA LEU A 86 -4.82 8.28 7.18
C LEU A 86 -4.57 6.84 7.67
N ILE A 87 -4.12 6.67 8.91
CA ILE A 87 -4.01 5.35 9.54
C ILE A 87 -5.40 4.71 9.68
N ALA A 88 -6.38 5.45 10.20
CA ALA A 88 -7.75 4.96 10.37
C ALA A 88 -8.41 4.61 9.04
N TRP A 89 -8.15 5.37 7.97
CA TRP A 89 -8.61 5.05 6.62
C TRP A 89 -8.04 3.71 6.13
N GLY A 90 -6.73 3.47 6.31
CA GLY A 90 -6.11 2.21 5.93
C GLY A 90 -6.67 1.02 6.73
N VAL A 91 -6.85 1.20 8.04
CA VAL A 91 -7.45 0.18 8.92
C VAL A 91 -8.89 -0.11 8.53
N TYR A 92 -9.70 0.91 8.21
CA TYR A 92 -11.08 0.75 7.73
C TYR A 92 -11.15 -0.13 6.47
N ARG A 93 -10.16 -0.03 5.58
CA ARG A 93 -10.03 -0.89 4.39
C ARG A 93 -9.49 -2.29 4.65
N GLY A 94 -9.16 -2.61 5.90
CA GLY A 94 -8.59 -3.90 6.30
C GLY A 94 -7.08 -4.01 6.06
N TYR A 95 -6.37 -2.90 5.89
CA TYR A 95 -4.91 -2.92 5.71
C TYR A 95 -4.17 -3.08 7.03
N ILE A 96 -3.02 -3.74 6.97
CA ILE A 96 -1.97 -3.60 7.98
C ILE A 96 -1.22 -2.30 7.65
N VAL A 97 -1.25 -1.31 8.53
CA VAL A 97 -0.67 0.03 8.25
C VAL A 97 0.65 0.20 8.98
N ILE A 98 1.72 0.61 8.28
CA ILE A 98 3.06 0.77 8.85
C ILE A 98 3.57 2.22 8.74
N PRO A 99 3.03 3.18 9.53
CA PRO A 99 3.48 4.56 9.50
C PRO A 99 4.87 4.69 10.12
N LYS A 100 5.78 5.42 9.45
CA LYS A 100 7.13 5.67 9.96
C LYS A 100 7.19 6.99 10.72
N SER A 101 7.83 6.98 11.89
CA SER A 101 8.24 8.20 12.61
C SER A 101 9.57 7.95 13.33
N VAL A 102 10.33 9.02 13.56
CA VAL A 102 11.50 9.03 14.46
C VAL A 102 11.31 9.99 15.65
N GLN A 103 10.18 10.69 15.69
CA GLN A 103 9.80 11.59 16.77
C GLN A 103 8.85 10.83 17.70
N GLU A 104 9.19 10.77 18.99
CA GLU A 104 8.47 10.00 20.00
C GLU A 104 6.99 10.42 20.10
N GLU A 105 6.73 11.72 20.11
CA GLU A 105 5.38 12.27 20.23
C GLU A 105 4.49 11.84 19.06
N ARG A 106 5.06 11.77 17.85
CA ARG A 106 4.35 11.27 16.66
C ARG A 106 4.14 9.77 16.71
N ILE A 107 5.10 9.00 17.24
CA ILE A 107 4.92 7.55 17.43
C ILE A 107 3.74 7.32 18.38
N ILE A 108 3.74 7.96 19.55
CA ILE A 108 2.65 7.87 20.53
C ILE A 108 1.32 8.33 19.92
N SER A 109 1.31 9.44 19.17
CA SER A 109 0.11 9.94 18.49
C SER A 109 -0.44 8.96 17.45
N ASN A 110 0.42 8.33 16.65
CA ASN A 110 0.02 7.36 15.63
C ASN A 110 -0.64 6.11 16.23
N PHE A 111 -0.32 5.75 17.48
CA PHE A 111 -0.96 4.65 18.21
C PHE A 111 -2.32 5.02 18.81
N LYS A 112 -2.66 6.32 18.90
CA LYS A 112 -3.99 6.76 19.35
C LYS A 112 -4.97 6.63 18.18
N GLN A 113 -5.53 5.43 18.04
CA GLN A 113 -6.47 5.09 16.99
C GLN A 113 -7.75 5.92 17.10
N ILE A 114 -8.24 6.34 15.94
CA ILE A 114 -9.57 6.93 15.78
C ILE A 114 -10.40 6.03 14.88
N GLU A 115 -11.72 6.10 15.01
CA GLU A 115 -12.65 5.42 14.11
C GLU A 115 -13.24 6.42 13.12
N LEU A 116 -13.30 6.04 11.85
CA LEU A 116 -13.98 6.84 10.83
C LEU A 116 -15.43 6.37 10.71
N SER A 117 -16.34 7.33 10.66
CA SER A 117 -17.67 7.07 10.13
C SER A 117 -17.58 6.68 8.66
N LYS A 118 -18.65 6.09 8.11
CA LYS A 118 -18.72 5.78 6.68
C LYS A 118 -18.56 7.05 5.85
N GLU A 119 -19.19 8.13 6.28
CA GLU A 119 -19.16 9.44 5.62
C GLU A 119 -17.75 10.04 5.63
N ASP A 120 -17.03 9.97 6.75
CA ASP A 120 -15.65 10.48 6.83
C ASP A 120 -14.68 9.60 6.03
N TYR A 121 -14.88 8.27 6.02
CA TYR A 121 -14.13 7.36 5.16
C TYR A 121 -14.32 7.70 3.67
N GLU A 122 -15.56 7.94 3.25
CA GLU A 122 -15.89 8.32 1.88
C GLU A 122 -15.29 9.68 1.52
N ALA A 123 -15.34 10.65 2.43
CA ALA A 123 -14.72 11.96 2.24
C ALA A 123 -13.20 11.88 2.07
N VAL A 124 -12.51 11.05 2.87
CA VAL A 124 -11.06 10.82 2.73
C VAL A 124 -10.75 10.12 1.40
N SER A 125 -11.54 9.10 1.04
CA SER A 125 -11.35 8.34 -0.20
C SER A 125 -11.59 9.18 -1.45
N ALA A 126 -12.50 10.15 -1.39
CA ALA A 126 -12.81 11.05 -2.50
C ALA A 126 -11.62 11.93 -2.90
N VAL A 127 -10.70 12.24 -1.98
CA VAL A 127 -9.52 13.08 -2.26
C VAL A 127 -8.62 12.48 -3.36
N GLY A 128 -8.58 11.15 -3.49
CA GLY A 128 -7.76 10.47 -4.48
C GLY A 128 -8.41 10.24 -5.84
N LYS A 129 -9.75 10.36 -5.96
CA LYS A 129 -10.47 9.96 -7.19
C LYS A 129 -9.97 10.70 -8.44
N ASP A 130 -9.70 12.00 -8.31
CA ASP A 130 -9.25 12.85 -9.42
C ASP A 130 -7.76 13.19 -9.32
N ASN A 131 -7.03 12.56 -8.39
CA ASN A 131 -5.64 12.90 -8.10
C ASN A 131 -4.81 11.64 -7.81
N HIS A 132 -4.92 10.64 -8.68
CA HIS A 132 -4.11 9.42 -8.60
C HIS A 132 -2.63 9.78 -8.57
N THR A 133 -1.95 9.41 -7.50
CA THR A 133 -0.53 9.73 -7.29
C THR A 133 0.18 8.53 -6.70
N ARG A 134 1.17 8.01 -7.40
CA ARG A 134 2.14 7.04 -6.87
C ARG A 134 3.46 7.75 -6.60
N PHE A 135 3.92 7.79 -5.35
CA PHE A 135 5.18 8.45 -5.01
C PHE A 135 6.37 7.52 -5.20
N ASN A 136 6.19 6.21 -5.09
CA ASN A 136 7.27 5.22 -5.12
C ASN A 136 7.34 4.54 -6.50
N ILE A 137 7.92 5.26 -7.45
CA ILE A 137 8.15 4.78 -8.82
C ILE A 137 9.66 4.65 -9.05
N PRO A 138 10.23 3.43 -9.13
CA PRO A 138 11.67 3.24 -9.34
C PRO A 138 12.26 3.98 -10.55
N TYR A 139 11.44 4.18 -11.59
CA TYR A 139 11.78 4.93 -12.78
C TYR A 139 12.09 6.42 -12.53
N THR A 140 11.60 7.00 -11.43
CA THR A 140 11.82 8.42 -11.08
C THR A 140 12.96 8.64 -10.08
N TYR A 141 13.57 7.55 -9.59
CA TYR A 141 14.63 7.61 -8.59
C TYR A 141 15.95 8.15 -9.16
N LYS A 142 16.89 8.46 -8.26
CA LYS A 142 18.26 8.86 -8.57
C LYS A 142 19.25 7.98 -7.80
N PRO A 143 19.99 7.07 -8.46
CA PRO A 143 19.94 6.77 -9.90
C PRO A 143 18.60 6.13 -10.32
N LYS A 144 18.20 6.34 -11.57
CA LYS A 144 16.97 5.80 -12.15
C LYS A 144 17.08 4.29 -12.34
N TRP A 145 15.99 3.58 -12.06
CA TRP A 145 15.83 2.18 -12.43
C TRP A 145 15.04 2.13 -13.74
N ASP A 146 15.66 1.71 -14.84
CA ASP A 146 15.01 1.73 -16.16
C ASP A 146 14.07 0.53 -16.36
N ILE A 147 12.99 0.50 -15.58
CA ILE A 147 12.02 -0.59 -15.54
C ILE A 147 10.59 -0.06 -15.43
N ASN A 148 9.66 -0.68 -16.15
CA ASN A 148 8.23 -0.53 -15.96
C ASN A 148 7.72 -1.64 -15.03
N VAL A 149 7.29 -1.25 -13.82
CA VAL A 149 6.81 -2.16 -12.78
C VAL A 149 5.29 -2.07 -12.62
N PHE A 150 4.72 -0.86 -12.68
CA PHE A 150 3.32 -0.60 -12.32
C PHE A 150 2.47 -0.11 -13.49
N ASP A 151 3.05 0.01 -14.69
CA ASP A 151 2.46 0.61 -15.89
C ASP A 151 2.00 2.06 -15.70
N GLU A 152 2.65 2.80 -14.80
CA GLU A 152 2.39 4.23 -14.65
C GLU A 152 2.80 5.00 -15.92
N PRO A 153 2.15 6.12 -16.28
CA PRO A 153 2.44 6.85 -17.51
C PRO A 153 3.93 7.21 -17.71
N ILE A 154 4.64 7.50 -16.62
CA ILE A 154 6.07 7.84 -16.64
C ILE A 154 6.97 6.62 -16.91
N GLU A 155 6.52 5.41 -16.56
CA GLU A 155 7.24 4.16 -16.75
C GLU A 155 7.16 3.64 -18.20
N LYS A 156 6.22 4.13 -19.02
CA LYS A 156 6.03 3.69 -20.42
C LYS A 156 7.25 3.89 -21.32
N GLN A 157 8.18 4.74 -20.90
CA GLN A 157 9.45 4.99 -21.60
C GLN A 157 10.57 4.03 -21.17
N ALA A 158 10.33 3.16 -20.19
CA ALA A 158 11.32 2.19 -19.74
C ALA A 158 11.62 1.14 -20.81
N THR A 159 12.89 0.75 -20.90
CA THR A 159 13.30 -0.30 -21.84
C THR A 159 13.15 -1.70 -21.27
N ASN A 160 13.02 -1.83 -19.95
CA ASN A 160 12.81 -3.12 -19.28
C ASN A 160 11.41 -3.21 -18.67
N THR A 161 10.89 -4.42 -18.60
CA THR A 161 9.63 -4.76 -17.92
C THR A 161 9.87 -5.95 -16.99
N VAL A 162 8.98 -6.14 -16.02
CA VAL A 162 8.98 -7.37 -15.22
C VAL A 162 8.66 -8.55 -16.13
N LYS A 163 9.46 -9.62 -16.05
CA LYS A 163 9.22 -10.85 -16.81
C LYS A 163 8.23 -11.72 -16.04
N ILE A 164 7.11 -12.04 -16.68
CA ILE A 164 5.97 -12.76 -16.08
C ILE A 164 5.79 -14.16 -16.74
N ASN A 165 6.77 -14.57 -17.56
CA ASN A 165 6.73 -15.76 -18.43
C ASN A 165 7.16 -17.03 -17.72
#